data_AF-A0ABD3WCI8-F1
#
_entry.id   AF-A0ABD3WCI8-F1
#
_cell.length_a   1.000
_cell.length_b   1.000
_cell.length_c   1.000
_cell.angle_alpha   90.00
_cell.angle_beta   90.00
_cell.angle_gamma   90.00
#
_symmetry.space_group_name_H-M   'P 1'
#
loop_
_entity.id
_entity.type
_entity.pdbx_description
1 polymer ?
#
loop_
_entity_poly.entity_id
_entity_poly.type
_entity_poly.pdbx_seq_one_letter_code
_entity_poly.pdbx_strand_id
1 'polypeptide(L)'
;MNTLLDKIMPSTVSLISCKKLFDGDPVEMNTTYKLMENLAHNDIKDMEYINLTQNCSSFRMMRRYITNPLDDVEESFPLAFSIVMYKDVYQAERLLRAIYRPQNIYCIHVDQKAVRGVKEAMKCIASCFENVFIASKLHSVRWGTLSVLDADLSCMAELLQNHKSWKYFINLTGQEFPLRTNYELVKILSVYDGANDIFGSTDRRWHTRWKYAGKPPYNIRPLKGSVHIVANRDFVDFLINNRIAQEFYKWTKKTKIPDETFFPTLNHNPQFGVKGQYNGKSDTFSNFYQSVLINKASE
;
A
#
# COMPACT_ATOMS: atom_id res chain seq x y z
N MET A 1 26.27 12.59 23.25
CA MET A 1 25.07 11.75 23.18
C MET A 1 23.86 12.68 23.12
N ASN A 2 22.95 12.48 22.17
CA ASN A 2 21.63 13.15 21.98
C ASN A 2 21.43 14.32 21.01
N THR A 3 22.40 14.79 20.22
CA THR A 3 22.10 15.82 19.19
C THR A 3 21.20 15.33 18.04
N LEU A 4 21.06 14.02 17.85
CA LEU A 4 20.21 13.43 16.81
C LEU A 4 18.81 13.02 17.32
N LEU A 5 18.68 12.69 18.60
CA LEU A 5 17.37 12.37 19.21
C LEU A 5 16.51 13.64 19.33
N ASP A 6 17.13 14.77 19.65
CA ASP A 6 16.46 16.09 19.69
C ASP A 6 15.98 16.57 18.30
N LYS A 7 16.54 16.02 17.21
CA LYS A 7 16.06 16.28 15.84
C LYS A 7 14.86 15.42 15.44
N ILE A 8 14.66 14.25 16.08
CA ILE A 8 13.65 13.25 15.66
C ILE A 8 12.27 13.52 16.27
N MET A 9 12.22 14.21 17.41
CA MET A 9 10.99 14.83 17.89
C MET A 9 11.27 16.30 18.15
N PRO A 10 10.87 17.23 17.26
CA PRO A 10 10.99 18.64 17.58
C PRO A 10 10.23 18.90 18.88
N SER A 11 10.85 19.66 19.78
CA SER A 11 10.31 20.08 21.10
C SER A 11 8.95 20.79 21.04
N THR A 12 8.42 21.02 19.84
CA THR A 12 7.11 21.60 19.58
C THR A 12 5.98 20.59 19.62
N VAL A 13 6.22 19.29 19.38
CA VAL A 13 5.16 18.25 19.48
C VAL A 13 4.72 18.05 20.93
N SER A 14 5.59 18.33 21.91
CA SER A 14 5.22 18.29 23.33
C SER A 14 4.28 19.43 23.77
N LEU A 15 4.05 20.44 22.92
CA LEU A 15 3.10 21.51 23.17
C LEU A 15 1.66 21.14 22.75
N ILE A 16 1.48 20.05 22.00
CA ILE A 16 0.18 19.58 21.51
C ILE A 16 -0.20 18.27 22.19
N SER A 17 -1.43 18.19 22.68
CA SER A 17 -2.02 16.96 23.17
C SER A 17 -2.59 16.14 22.01
N CYS A 18 -1.85 15.13 21.56
CA CYS A 18 -2.33 14.18 20.56
C CYS A 18 -3.69 13.57 20.95
N LYS A 19 -3.90 13.27 22.24
CA LYS A 19 -5.18 12.71 22.72
C LYS A 19 -6.35 13.64 22.42
N LYS A 20 -6.26 14.90 22.82
CA LYS A 20 -7.32 15.89 22.57
C LYS A 20 -7.54 16.11 21.07
N LEU A 21 -6.47 16.08 20.28
CA LEU A 21 -6.57 16.18 18.82
C LEU A 21 -7.35 15.00 18.22
N PHE A 22 -7.07 13.77 18.65
CA PHE A 22 -7.82 12.59 18.21
C PHE A 22 -9.26 12.57 18.71
N ASP A 23 -9.52 13.12 19.90
CA ASP A 23 -10.87 13.27 20.46
C ASP A 23 -11.65 14.41 19.79
N GLY A 24 -11.02 15.18 18.88
CA GLY A 24 -11.67 16.26 18.14
C GLY A 24 -11.88 17.54 18.94
N ASP A 25 -11.07 17.78 19.97
CA ASP A 25 -11.14 18.99 20.80
C ASP A 25 -10.91 20.26 19.93
N PRO A 26 -11.89 21.17 19.81
CA PRO A 26 -11.77 22.32 18.91
C PRO A 26 -10.65 23.30 19.28
N VAL A 27 -10.32 23.41 20.57
CA VAL A 27 -9.28 24.32 21.06
C VAL A 27 -7.91 23.79 20.67
N GLU A 28 -7.67 22.50 20.89
CA GLU A 28 -6.45 21.81 20.51
C GLU A 28 -6.27 21.78 18.99
N MET A 29 -7.34 21.53 18.23
CA MET A 29 -7.31 21.59 16.75
C MET A 29 -6.89 22.97 16.26
N ASN A 30 -7.54 24.04 16.75
CA ASN A 30 -7.20 25.42 16.36
C ASN A 30 -5.77 25.81 16.76
N THR A 31 -5.32 25.37 17.94
CA THR A 31 -3.94 25.60 18.41
C THR A 31 -2.93 24.89 17.51
N THR A 32 -3.22 23.65 17.14
CA THR A 32 -2.40 22.84 16.23
C THR A 32 -2.32 23.49 14.84
N TYR A 33 -3.44 23.95 14.27
CA TYR A 33 -3.43 24.63 12.97
C TYR A 33 -2.53 25.87 12.97
N LYS A 34 -2.64 26.74 13.99
CA LYS A 34 -1.78 27.93 14.13
C LYS A 34 -0.31 27.59 14.32
N LEU A 35 -0.01 26.49 15.02
CA LEU A 35 1.35 26.02 15.19
C LEU A 35 1.92 25.52 13.85
N MET A 36 1.13 24.78 13.07
CA MET A 36 1.53 24.27 11.75
C MET A 36 1.90 25.37 10.76
N GLU A 37 1.25 26.54 10.81
CA GLU A 37 1.58 27.68 9.96
C GLU A 37 3.01 28.21 10.19
N ASN A 38 3.55 28.03 11.38
CA ASN A 38 4.84 28.60 11.81
C ASN A 38 5.93 27.54 12.05
N LEU A 39 5.61 26.25 11.87
CA LEU A 39 6.54 25.16 12.11
C LEU A 39 7.49 24.99 10.93
N ALA A 40 8.79 25.16 11.19
CA ALA A 40 9.82 24.72 10.26
C ALA A 40 9.83 23.18 10.18
N HIS A 41 9.67 22.64 8.98
CA HIS A 41 9.82 21.21 8.71
C HIS A 41 11.31 20.82 8.79
N ASN A 42 11.73 20.35 9.97
CA ASN A 42 13.08 19.83 10.21
C ASN A 42 13.18 18.34 9.91
N ASP A 43 12.69 17.93 8.74
CA ASP A 43 12.71 16.53 8.34
C ASP A 43 14.13 16.07 7.98
N ILE A 44 14.40 14.78 8.19
CA ILE A 44 15.67 14.17 7.79
C ILE A 44 15.74 14.20 6.27
N LYS A 45 16.77 14.85 5.72
CA LYS A 45 16.98 14.93 4.28
C LYS A 45 17.27 13.55 3.71
N ASP A 46 16.83 13.29 2.48
CA ASP A 46 17.00 11.99 1.80
C ASP A 46 18.42 11.43 1.91
N MET A 47 19.45 12.24 1.64
CA MET A 47 20.85 11.80 1.68
C MET A 47 21.38 11.50 3.09
N GLU A 48 20.78 12.07 4.14
CA GLU A 48 21.21 11.81 5.52
C GLU A 48 20.93 10.36 5.93
N TYR A 49 19.89 9.73 5.36
CA TYR A 49 19.58 8.33 5.62
C TYR A 49 20.73 7.38 5.28
N ILE A 50 21.51 7.67 4.22
CA ILE A 50 22.67 6.86 3.83
C ILE A 50 23.66 6.73 4.99
N ASN A 51 23.94 7.83 5.70
CA ASN A 51 24.81 7.85 6.87
C ASN A 51 24.15 7.18 8.07
N LEU A 52 22.85 7.43 8.31
CA LEU A 52 22.11 6.84 9.43
C LEU A 52 22.06 5.32 9.37
N THR A 53 22.01 4.76 8.17
CA THR A 53 21.91 3.31 7.92
C THR A 53 23.27 2.59 7.88
N GLN A 54 24.40 3.29 8.05
CA GLN A 54 25.72 2.64 8.11
C GLN A 54 25.83 1.63 9.28
N ASN A 55 25.11 1.90 10.37
CA ASN A 55 24.94 0.96 11.48
C ASN A 55 23.46 0.63 11.65
N CYS A 56 23.03 -0.48 11.08
CA CYS A 56 21.63 -0.89 11.07
C CYS A 56 21.05 -1.17 12.47
N SER A 57 21.85 -1.63 13.43
CA SER A 57 21.38 -1.79 14.82
C SER A 57 21.08 -0.44 15.46
N SER A 58 21.98 0.54 15.29
CA SER A 58 21.76 1.91 15.74
C SER A 58 20.59 2.58 15.02
N PHE A 59 20.46 2.38 13.70
CA PHE A 59 19.35 2.90 12.91
C PHE A 59 18.00 2.39 13.43
N ARG A 60 17.85 1.06 13.55
CA ARG A 60 16.61 0.42 14.02
C ARG A 60 16.24 0.88 15.42
N MET A 61 17.21 0.96 16.33
CA MET A 61 17.02 1.43 17.71
C MET A 61 16.61 2.91 17.75
N MET A 62 17.36 3.78 17.07
CA MET A 62 17.13 5.23 17.06
C MET A 62 15.80 5.60 16.41
N ARG A 63 15.47 4.95 15.28
CA ARG A 63 14.20 5.15 14.58
C ARG A 63 13.04 4.45 15.28
N ARG A 64 13.29 3.58 16.27
CA ARG A 64 12.30 2.83 17.08
C ARG A 64 11.48 1.83 16.26
N TYR A 65 12.14 1.04 15.43
CA TYR A 65 11.48 -0.07 14.74
C TYR A 65 11.10 -1.18 15.74
N ILE A 66 9.94 -1.78 15.51
CA ILE A 66 9.49 -2.98 16.23
C ILE A 66 10.10 -4.19 15.52
N THR A 67 11.21 -4.70 16.05
CA THR A 67 12.01 -5.76 15.41
C THR A 67 11.75 -7.17 15.96
N ASN A 68 10.85 -7.31 16.93
CA ASN A 68 10.38 -8.60 17.45
C ASN A 68 8.85 -8.67 17.27
N PRO A 69 8.29 -9.85 16.99
CA PRO A 69 6.84 -10.04 17.02
C PRO A 69 6.27 -9.60 18.37
N LEU A 70 5.11 -8.97 18.36
CA LEU A 70 4.44 -8.49 19.58
C LEU A 70 3.43 -9.50 20.14
N ASP A 71 2.91 -10.38 19.29
CA ASP A 71 1.87 -11.36 19.61
C ASP A 71 1.90 -12.52 18.60
N ASP A 72 1.64 -13.76 19.07
CA ASP A 72 1.64 -14.99 18.25
C ASP A 72 0.59 -14.96 17.13
N VAL A 73 -0.52 -14.24 17.34
CA VAL A 73 -1.56 -14.01 16.32
C VAL A 73 -1.00 -13.21 15.16
N GLU A 74 -0.21 -12.18 15.44
CA GLU A 74 0.45 -11.40 14.39
C GLU A 74 1.56 -12.20 13.72
N GLU A 75 2.33 -13.00 14.48
CA GLU A 75 3.44 -13.80 13.95
C GLU A 75 2.96 -14.90 12.98
N SER A 76 1.85 -15.56 13.31
CA SER A 76 1.25 -16.63 12.52
C SER A 76 0.45 -16.16 11.30
N PHE A 77 0.22 -14.84 11.16
CA PHE A 77 -0.52 -14.23 10.06
C PHE A 77 0.33 -13.18 9.30
N PRO A 78 1.41 -13.58 8.63
CA PRO A 78 2.28 -12.65 7.93
C PRO A 78 1.57 -11.96 6.76
N LEU A 79 1.82 -10.67 6.60
CA LEU A 79 1.31 -9.82 5.53
C LEU A 79 2.44 -9.42 4.56
N ALA A 80 2.09 -9.20 3.30
CA ALA A 80 2.97 -8.68 2.28
C ALA A 80 2.54 -7.28 1.85
N PHE A 81 3.51 -6.38 1.70
CA PHE A 81 3.27 -5.00 1.27
C PHE A 81 4.08 -4.68 0.01
N SER A 82 3.48 -3.97 -0.93
CA SER A 82 4.23 -3.14 -1.89
C SER A 82 4.16 -1.68 -1.47
N ILE A 83 5.28 -0.97 -1.58
CA ILE A 83 5.35 0.49 -1.39
C ILE A 83 5.94 1.08 -2.67
N VAL A 84 5.11 1.73 -3.47
CA VAL A 84 5.53 2.42 -4.71
C VAL A 84 5.81 3.88 -4.41
N MET A 85 7.05 4.34 -4.59
CA MET A 85 7.46 5.70 -4.24
C MET A 85 8.43 6.32 -5.23
N TYR A 86 8.57 7.64 -5.20
CA TYR A 86 9.49 8.36 -6.11
C TYR A 86 10.24 9.55 -5.47
N LYS A 87 9.85 9.97 -4.26
CA LYS A 87 10.43 11.10 -3.51
C LYS A 87 10.13 10.95 -2.02
N ASP A 88 10.68 11.87 -1.22
CA ASP A 88 10.36 12.03 0.20
C ASP A 88 10.65 10.76 1.01
N VAL A 89 11.95 10.49 1.18
CA VAL A 89 12.43 9.32 1.93
C VAL A 89 11.96 9.39 3.38
N TYR A 90 11.83 10.59 3.93
CA TYR A 90 11.36 10.77 5.30
C TYR A 90 9.93 10.25 5.49
N GLN A 91 8.98 10.66 4.63
CA GLN A 91 7.61 10.16 4.72
C GLN A 91 7.53 8.65 4.42
N ALA A 92 8.26 8.16 3.42
CA ALA A 92 8.26 6.74 3.07
C ALA A 92 8.84 5.86 4.18
N GLU A 93 9.93 6.28 4.82
CA GLU A 93 10.51 5.61 5.99
C GLU A 93 9.56 5.67 7.18
N ARG A 94 8.88 6.79 7.39
CA ARG A 94 7.87 6.94 8.45
C ARG A 94 6.71 5.97 8.25
N LEU A 95 6.25 5.79 7.01
CA LEU A 95 5.27 4.77 6.64
C LEU A 95 5.82 3.37 6.93
N LEU A 96 6.99 3.02 6.39
CA LEU A 96 7.61 1.71 6.58
C LEU A 96 7.70 1.38 8.08
N ARG A 97 8.21 2.30 8.90
CA ARG A 97 8.29 2.13 10.35
C ARG A 97 6.93 1.88 11.00
N ALA A 98 5.89 2.60 10.58
CA ALA A 98 4.55 2.47 11.16
C ALA A 98 3.95 1.08 10.89
N ILE A 99 4.22 0.50 9.71
CA ILE A 99 3.68 -0.80 9.30
C ILE A 99 4.65 -1.97 9.52
N TYR A 100 5.93 -1.71 9.83
CA TYR A 100 6.98 -2.74 9.92
C TYR A 100 6.72 -3.74 11.06
N ARG A 101 6.79 -5.02 10.72
CA ARG A 101 6.86 -6.15 11.65
C ARG A 101 7.83 -7.19 11.09
N PRO A 102 8.59 -7.90 11.94
CA PRO A 102 9.61 -8.84 11.47
C PRO A 102 9.05 -10.05 10.71
N GLN A 103 7.81 -10.48 10.99
CA GLN A 103 7.17 -11.60 10.28
C GLN A 103 6.56 -11.21 8.92
N ASN A 104 6.27 -9.92 8.71
CA ASN A 104 5.70 -9.42 7.46
C ASN A 104 6.78 -9.30 6.39
N ILE A 105 6.40 -8.92 5.18
CA ILE A 105 7.35 -8.66 4.11
C ILE A 105 7.02 -7.42 3.30
N TYR A 106 8.06 -6.69 2.88
CA TYR A 106 7.94 -5.39 2.25
C TYR A 106 8.77 -5.34 0.97
N CYS A 107 8.09 -5.20 -0.16
CA CYS A 107 8.71 -4.84 -1.42
C CYS A 107 8.59 -3.33 -1.65
N ILE A 108 9.70 -2.65 -1.90
CA ILE A 108 9.73 -1.22 -2.18
C ILE A 108 10.07 -1.02 -3.65
N HIS A 109 9.16 -0.43 -4.40
CA HIS A 109 9.43 0.04 -5.76
C HIS A 109 9.77 1.52 -5.72
N VAL A 110 11.05 1.85 -5.97
CA VAL A 110 11.48 3.24 -6.15
C VAL A 110 11.47 3.54 -7.64
N ASP A 111 10.73 4.55 -8.08
CA ASP A 111 10.62 4.91 -9.49
C ASP A 111 12.02 5.01 -10.12
N GLN A 112 12.20 4.36 -11.27
CA GLN A 112 13.48 4.34 -11.98
C GLN A 112 14.03 5.74 -12.23
N LYS A 113 13.14 6.71 -12.49
CA LYS A 113 13.48 8.12 -12.75
C LYS A 113 13.63 8.97 -11.48
N ALA A 114 13.44 8.40 -10.29
CA ALA A 114 13.69 9.10 -9.04
C ALA A 114 15.16 9.56 -8.97
N VAL A 115 15.39 10.65 -8.23
CA VAL A 115 16.73 11.19 -8.04
C VAL A 115 17.63 10.15 -7.36
N ARG A 116 18.93 10.18 -7.69
CA ARG A 116 19.90 9.19 -7.21
C ARG A 116 19.89 9.06 -5.68
N GLY A 117 19.79 10.18 -4.96
CA GLY A 117 19.77 10.19 -3.51
C GLY A 117 18.60 9.42 -2.89
N VAL A 118 17.39 9.53 -3.47
CA VAL A 118 16.21 8.77 -3.01
C VAL A 118 16.44 7.26 -3.19
N LYS A 119 16.96 6.85 -4.35
CA LYS A 119 17.25 5.45 -4.65
C LYS A 119 18.30 4.86 -3.71
N GLU A 120 19.39 5.59 -3.48
CA GLU A 120 20.47 5.17 -2.58
C GLU A 120 19.98 5.08 -1.13
N ALA A 121 19.28 6.12 -0.64
CA ALA A 121 18.74 6.15 0.70
C ALA A 121 17.79 4.99 0.97
N MET A 122 16.82 4.74 0.08
CA MET A 122 15.87 3.63 0.25
C MET A 122 16.56 2.28 0.17
N LYS A 123 17.59 2.11 -0.68
CA LYS A 123 18.38 0.89 -0.72
C LYS A 123 19.10 0.64 0.60
N CYS A 124 19.70 1.67 1.20
CA CYS A 124 20.38 1.54 2.48
C CYS A 124 19.40 1.27 3.63
N ILE A 125 18.23 1.92 3.64
CA ILE A 125 17.15 1.63 4.61
C ILE A 125 16.71 0.17 4.49
N ALA A 126 16.40 -0.30 3.27
CA ALA A 126 15.97 -1.68 3.04
C ALA A 126 17.02 -2.69 3.53
N SER A 127 18.31 -2.43 3.28
CA SER A 127 19.40 -3.32 3.70
C SER A 127 19.55 -3.51 5.21
N CYS A 128 18.87 -2.69 6.02
CA CYS A 128 18.84 -2.85 7.48
C CYS A 128 17.81 -3.85 8.00
N PHE A 129 17.03 -4.48 7.10
CA PHE A 129 16.01 -5.46 7.45
C PHE A 129 16.07 -6.65 6.51
N GLU A 130 15.94 -7.86 7.04
CA GLU A 130 15.98 -9.09 6.22
C GLU A 130 14.72 -9.27 5.36
N ASN A 131 13.60 -8.69 5.79
CA ASN A 131 12.28 -8.80 5.19
C ASN A 131 11.83 -7.53 4.44
N VAL A 132 12.76 -6.62 4.13
CA VAL A 132 12.51 -5.43 3.31
C VAL A 132 13.48 -5.45 2.13
N PHE A 133 12.98 -5.30 0.91
CA PHE A 133 13.82 -5.29 -0.28
C PHE A 133 13.35 -4.26 -1.31
N ILE A 134 14.29 -3.78 -2.12
CA ILE A 134 13.98 -2.98 -3.31
C ILE A 134 13.64 -3.94 -4.44
N ALA A 135 12.53 -3.72 -5.14
CA ALA A 135 12.15 -4.51 -6.31
C ALA A 135 13.30 -4.56 -7.33
N SER A 136 13.64 -5.75 -7.80
CA SER A 136 14.69 -5.95 -8.80
C SER A 136 14.34 -5.28 -10.14
N LYS A 137 13.05 -5.27 -10.50
CA LYS A 137 12.53 -4.65 -11.72
C LYS A 137 11.83 -3.33 -11.42
N LEU A 138 12.61 -2.25 -11.49
CA LEU A 138 12.13 -0.88 -11.41
C LEU A 138 11.56 -0.38 -12.75
N HIS A 139 10.54 0.46 -12.67
CA HIS A 139 9.84 1.03 -13.82
C HIS A 139 9.86 2.55 -13.75
N SER A 140 9.91 3.20 -14.92
CA SER A 140 9.71 4.64 -15.01
C SER A 140 8.21 4.95 -14.97
N VAL A 141 7.68 5.26 -13.80
CA VAL A 141 6.24 5.37 -13.58
C VAL A 141 5.70 6.68 -14.17
N ARG A 142 4.65 6.59 -14.98
CA ARG A 142 3.92 7.73 -15.55
C ARG A 142 2.47 7.60 -15.14
N TRP A 143 1.96 8.63 -14.48
CA TRP A 143 0.58 8.66 -13.98
C TRP A 143 -0.43 8.38 -15.10
N GLY A 144 -1.46 7.59 -14.77
CA GLY A 144 -2.53 7.22 -15.68
C GLY A 144 -2.14 6.24 -16.80
N THR A 145 -0.92 5.71 -16.76
CA THR A 145 -0.43 4.70 -17.72
C THR A 145 -0.24 3.35 -17.05
N LEU A 146 -0.03 2.31 -17.86
CA LEU A 146 0.23 0.94 -17.39
C LEU A 146 1.40 0.85 -16.40
N SER A 147 2.38 1.76 -16.49
CA SER A 147 3.57 1.72 -15.63
C SER A 147 3.27 1.84 -14.13
N VAL A 148 2.10 2.39 -13.74
CA VAL A 148 1.63 2.37 -12.34
C VAL A 148 1.35 0.94 -11.90
N LEU A 149 0.60 0.20 -12.71
CA LEU A 149 0.31 -1.22 -12.48
C LEU A 149 1.59 -2.07 -12.54
N ASP A 150 2.49 -1.79 -13.48
CA ASP A 150 3.72 -2.58 -13.66
C ASP A 150 4.64 -2.53 -12.41
N ALA A 151 4.62 -1.42 -11.66
CA ALA A 151 5.36 -1.28 -10.41
C ALA A 151 4.87 -2.26 -9.34
N ASP A 152 3.56 -2.34 -9.13
CA ASP A 152 2.96 -3.30 -8.20
C ASP A 152 3.14 -4.75 -8.66
N LEU A 153 2.97 -5.03 -9.96
CA LEU A 153 3.14 -6.37 -10.51
C LEU A 153 4.58 -6.89 -10.35
N SER A 154 5.60 -6.02 -10.47
CA SER A 154 7.00 -6.39 -10.17
C SER A 154 7.13 -6.85 -8.71
N CYS A 155 6.58 -6.09 -7.77
CA CYS A 155 6.62 -6.46 -6.35
C CYS A 155 5.86 -7.76 -6.08
N MET A 156 4.65 -7.91 -6.61
CA MET A 156 3.86 -9.14 -6.48
C MET A 156 4.64 -10.37 -6.96
N ALA A 157 5.31 -10.28 -8.12
CA ALA A 157 6.08 -11.38 -8.67
C ALA A 157 7.23 -11.81 -7.74
N GLU A 158 7.99 -10.86 -7.20
CA GLU A 158 9.12 -11.15 -6.29
C GLU A 158 8.65 -11.67 -4.93
N LEU A 159 7.55 -11.11 -4.41
CA LEU A 159 6.90 -11.56 -3.16
C LEU A 159 6.40 -13.01 -3.27
N LEU A 160 5.87 -13.41 -4.42
CA LEU A 160 5.44 -14.80 -4.67
C LEU A 160 6.62 -15.77 -4.76
N GLN A 161 7.71 -15.37 -5.41
CA GLN A 161 8.86 -16.25 -5.67
C GLN A 161 9.66 -16.54 -4.40
N ASN A 162 9.95 -15.50 -3.62
CA ASN A 162 10.93 -15.61 -2.54
C ASN A 162 10.29 -15.88 -1.16
N HIS A 163 8.98 -15.72 -1.01
CA HIS A 163 8.31 -15.77 0.30
C HIS A 163 6.95 -16.45 0.23
N LYS A 164 6.82 -17.58 0.93
CA LYS A 164 5.66 -18.47 0.80
C LYS A 164 4.63 -18.36 1.94
N SER A 165 4.96 -17.69 3.04
CA SER A 165 4.15 -17.73 4.27
C SER A 165 3.05 -16.68 4.32
N TRP A 166 3.20 -15.55 3.64
CA TRP A 166 2.27 -14.41 3.72
C TRP A 166 0.86 -14.75 3.23
N LYS A 167 -0.16 -14.16 3.87
CA LYS A 167 -1.58 -14.48 3.64
C LYS A 167 -2.26 -13.50 2.71
N TYR A 168 -1.95 -12.21 2.89
CA TYR A 168 -2.53 -11.11 2.16
C TYR A 168 -1.45 -10.15 1.65
N PHE A 169 -1.71 -9.59 0.48
CA PHE A 169 -0.95 -8.53 -0.16
C PHE A 169 -1.72 -7.20 -0.04
N ILE A 170 -1.02 -6.12 0.27
CA ILE A 170 -1.54 -4.76 0.37
C ILE A 170 -0.60 -3.82 -0.40
N ASN A 171 -1.11 -3.08 -1.40
CA ASN A 171 -0.31 -2.07 -2.09
C ASN A 171 -0.54 -0.66 -1.55
N LEU A 172 0.55 0.06 -1.37
CA LEU A 172 0.61 1.43 -0.87
C LEU A 172 1.52 2.25 -1.80
N THR A 173 1.32 3.56 -1.82
CA THR A 173 2.37 4.49 -2.26
C THR A 173 3.23 4.97 -1.09
N GLY A 174 4.23 5.80 -1.35
CA GLY A 174 5.08 6.36 -0.30
C GLY A 174 4.43 7.44 0.58
N GLN A 175 3.16 7.82 0.33
CA GLN A 175 2.50 8.96 1.00
C GLN A 175 1.36 8.54 1.93
N GLU A 176 1.10 7.25 2.05
CA GLU A 176 0.04 6.66 2.86
C GLU A 176 0.44 6.64 4.33
N PHE A 177 -0.54 6.43 5.20
CA PHE A 177 -0.30 6.22 6.61
C PHE A 177 -1.37 5.29 7.20
N PRO A 178 -1.00 4.31 8.04
CA PRO A 178 -1.96 3.38 8.60
C PRO A 178 -2.87 4.07 9.63
N LEU A 179 -4.17 3.74 9.59
CA LEU A 179 -5.16 4.10 10.62
C LEU A 179 -5.47 2.94 11.57
N ARG A 180 -4.82 1.79 11.36
CA ARG A 180 -4.96 0.56 12.14
C ARG A 180 -3.58 0.02 12.47
N THR A 181 -3.44 -0.56 13.64
CA THR A 181 -2.26 -1.33 14.04
C THR A 181 -2.15 -2.61 13.20
N ASN A 182 -0.97 -3.22 13.17
CA ASN A 182 -0.80 -4.52 12.50
C ASN A 182 -1.69 -5.62 13.12
N TYR A 183 -1.86 -5.62 14.45
CA TYR A 183 -2.81 -6.52 15.12
C TYR A 183 -4.25 -6.34 14.64
N GLU A 184 -4.75 -5.10 14.56
CA GLU A 184 -6.09 -4.83 14.03
C GLU A 184 -6.22 -5.27 12.57
N LEU A 185 -5.21 -5.00 11.73
CA LEU A 185 -5.19 -5.46 10.34
C LEU A 185 -5.26 -7.00 10.25
N VAL A 186 -4.44 -7.71 11.03
CA VAL A 186 -4.46 -9.18 11.10
C VAL A 186 -5.84 -9.69 11.52
N LYS A 187 -6.47 -9.08 12.52
CA LYS A 187 -7.83 -9.47 12.96
C LYS A 187 -8.87 -9.26 11.86
N ILE A 188 -8.86 -8.10 11.19
CA ILE A 188 -9.78 -7.81 10.08
C ILE A 188 -9.59 -8.82 8.95
N LEU A 189 -8.35 -9.05 8.53
CA LEU A 189 -8.05 -9.94 7.41
C LEU A 189 -8.24 -11.42 7.74
N SER A 190 -8.16 -11.80 9.01
CA SER A 190 -8.55 -13.13 9.47
C SER A 190 -10.06 -13.35 9.29
N VAL A 191 -10.88 -12.33 9.56
CA VAL A 191 -12.34 -12.40 9.36
C VAL A 191 -12.70 -12.51 7.87
N TYR A 192 -11.88 -11.96 6.97
CA TYR A 192 -12.12 -12.07 5.54
C TYR A 192 -11.99 -13.51 5.00
N ASP A 193 -11.34 -14.43 5.73
CA ASP A 193 -11.23 -15.86 5.39
C ASP A 193 -10.82 -16.13 3.94
N GLY A 194 -9.85 -15.35 3.45
CA GLY A 194 -9.37 -15.43 2.07
C GLY A 194 -10.20 -14.64 1.05
N ALA A 195 -11.25 -13.93 1.43
CA ALA A 195 -11.89 -12.94 0.55
C ALA A 195 -10.94 -11.77 0.26
N ASN A 196 -10.99 -11.24 -0.96
CA ASN A 196 -10.27 -10.03 -1.35
C ASN A 196 -11.10 -8.78 -1.01
N ASP A 197 -10.42 -7.68 -0.68
CA ASP A 197 -11.03 -6.35 -0.55
C ASP A 197 -10.57 -5.48 -1.72
N ILE A 198 -11.37 -5.52 -2.77
CA ILE A 198 -11.11 -4.82 -4.02
C ILE A 198 -12.43 -4.22 -4.45
N PHE A 199 -12.52 -2.89 -4.46
CA PHE A 199 -13.70 -2.19 -4.95
C PHE A 199 -13.82 -2.29 -6.47
N GLY A 200 -14.99 -2.63 -6.99
CA GLY A 200 -15.29 -2.65 -8.42
C GLY A 200 -16.70 -2.13 -8.74
N SER A 201 -16.79 -1.26 -9.74
CA SER A 201 -18.03 -0.66 -10.20
C SER A 201 -18.29 -0.97 -11.66
N THR A 202 -19.55 -1.27 -11.97
CA THR A 202 -20.03 -1.50 -13.33
C THR A 202 -20.80 -0.32 -13.91
N ASP A 203 -20.70 0.85 -13.28
CA ASP A 203 -21.37 2.06 -13.73
C ASP A 203 -21.01 2.39 -15.19
N ARG A 204 -22.05 2.66 -15.99
CA ARG A 204 -21.90 2.88 -17.44
C ARG A 204 -21.04 4.10 -17.76
N ARG A 205 -20.90 5.06 -16.86
CA ARG A 205 -20.03 6.23 -17.03
C ARG A 205 -18.56 5.84 -17.28
N TRP A 206 -18.14 4.66 -16.79
CA TRP A 206 -16.79 4.15 -16.97
C TRP A 206 -16.52 3.50 -18.33
N HIS A 207 -17.54 3.28 -19.19
CA HIS A 207 -17.32 2.73 -20.54
C HIS A 207 -16.31 3.54 -21.37
N THR A 208 -16.17 4.83 -21.09
CA THR A 208 -15.18 5.71 -21.73
C THR A 208 -13.72 5.29 -21.47
N ARG A 209 -13.45 4.53 -20.40
CA ARG A 209 -12.11 4.03 -20.05
C ARG A 209 -11.59 2.98 -21.04
N TRP A 210 -12.46 2.17 -21.63
CA TRP A 210 -12.10 1.09 -22.55
C TRP A 210 -12.84 1.14 -23.89
N LYS A 211 -13.47 2.29 -24.21
CA LYS A 211 -14.22 2.51 -25.48
C LYS A 211 -13.43 2.12 -26.73
N TYR A 212 -12.12 2.37 -26.73
CA TYR A 212 -11.23 2.12 -27.88
C TYR A 212 -10.33 0.88 -27.70
N ALA A 213 -10.51 0.11 -26.62
CA ALA A 213 -9.66 -1.05 -26.31
C ALA A 213 -10.07 -2.31 -27.09
N GLY A 214 -11.22 -2.30 -27.77
CA GLY A 214 -11.83 -3.48 -28.36
C GLY A 214 -12.46 -4.40 -27.31
N LYS A 215 -12.97 -5.56 -27.75
CA LYS A 215 -13.55 -6.54 -26.82
C LYS A 215 -12.46 -7.16 -25.93
N PRO A 216 -12.67 -7.25 -24.60
CA PRO A 216 -11.76 -7.96 -23.71
C PRO A 216 -11.76 -9.46 -24.02
N PRO A 217 -10.65 -10.17 -23.76
CA PRO A 217 -10.55 -11.60 -23.99
C PRO A 217 -11.47 -12.37 -23.04
N TYR A 218 -11.75 -13.64 -23.33
CA TYR A 218 -12.46 -14.59 -22.44
C TYR A 218 -13.82 -14.11 -21.91
N ASN A 219 -14.53 -13.26 -22.67
CA ASN A 219 -15.81 -12.68 -22.27
C ASN A 219 -15.76 -11.98 -20.90
N ILE A 220 -14.60 -11.39 -20.58
CA ILE A 220 -14.39 -10.67 -19.32
C ILE A 220 -15.23 -9.40 -19.34
N ARG A 221 -15.97 -9.13 -18.28
CA ARG A 221 -16.66 -7.84 -18.10
C ARG A 221 -15.70 -6.86 -17.42
N PRO A 222 -15.30 -5.75 -18.05
CA PRO A 222 -14.41 -4.77 -17.43
C PRO A 222 -15.15 -3.95 -16.35
N LEU A 223 -14.42 -3.62 -15.29
CA LEU A 223 -14.88 -2.82 -14.16
C LEU A 223 -13.89 -1.69 -13.87
N LYS A 224 -14.39 -0.60 -13.30
CA LYS A 224 -13.55 0.45 -12.70
C LYS A 224 -13.47 0.23 -11.20
N GLY A 225 -12.29 0.37 -10.62
CA GLY A 225 -12.07 0.22 -9.18
C GLY A 225 -11.13 1.27 -8.59
N SER A 226 -10.51 0.90 -7.47
CA SER A 226 -9.40 1.61 -6.83
C SER A 226 -8.07 1.03 -7.33
N VAL A 227 -7.00 1.82 -7.24
CA VAL A 227 -5.61 1.36 -7.43
C VAL A 227 -5.16 0.53 -6.22
N HIS A 228 -5.60 0.92 -5.03
CA HIS A 228 -5.30 0.21 -3.78
C HIS A 228 -6.20 -0.99 -3.59
N ILE A 229 -5.59 -2.12 -3.25
CA ILE A 229 -6.23 -3.41 -3.08
C ILE A 229 -5.71 -4.12 -1.83
N VAL A 230 -6.55 -5.00 -1.29
CA VAL A 230 -6.11 -6.07 -0.40
C VAL A 230 -6.49 -7.40 -1.04
N ALA A 231 -5.49 -8.23 -1.33
CA ALA A 231 -5.68 -9.48 -2.06
C ALA A 231 -5.07 -10.65 -1.30
N ASN A 232 -5.76 -11.78 -1.25
CA ASN A 232 -5.16 -13.01 -0.75
C ASN A 232 -4.04 -13.48 -1.69
N ARG A 233 -3.16 -14.33 -1.18
CA ARG A 233 -2.02 -14.85 -1.95
C ARG A 233 -2.39 -15.64 -3.21
N ASP A 234 -3.47 -16.43 -3.18
CA ASP A 234 -3.92 -17.22 -4.34
C ASP A 234 -4.39 -16.32 -5.49
N PHE A 235 -5.03 -15.20 -5.16
CA PHE A 235 -5.42 -14.20 -6.16
C PHE A 235 -4.20 -13.52 -6.75
N VAL A 236 -3.20 -13.15 -5.93
CA VAL A 236 -1.94 -12.58 -6.44
C VAL A 236 -1.20 -13.58 -7.34
N ASP A 237 -1.18 -14.87 -7.00
CA ASP A 237 -0.64 -15.91 -7.86
C ASP A 237 -1.37 -15.99 -9.21
N PHE A 238 -2.71 -15.94 -9.19
CA PHE A 238 -3.51 -15.84 -10.41
C PHE A 238 -3.15 -14.62 -11.26
N LEU A 239 -3.00 -13.43 -10.66
CA LEU A 239 -2.66 -12.21 -11.39
C LEU A 239 -1.34 -12.32 -12.14
N ILE A 240 -0.34 -13.01 -11.56
CA ILE A 240 1.02 -13.09 -12.10
C ILE A 240 1.19 -14.27 -13.05
N ASN A 241 0.68 -15.45 -12.67
CA ASN A 241 1.00 -16.71 -13.33
C ASN A 241 -0.11 -17.25 -14.25
N ASN A 242 -1.35 -16.75 -14.15
CA ASN A 242 -2.45 -17.27 -14.96
C ASN A 242 -2.49 -16.64 -16.36
N ARG A 243 -2.67 -17.49 -17.38
CA ARG A 243 -2.79 -17.06 -18.79
C ARG A 243 -3.93 -16.06 -19.02
N ILE A 244 -5.09 -16.25 -18.39
CA ILE A 244 -6.24 -15.34 -18.52
C ILE A 244 -5.88 -13.95 -18.00
N ALA A 245 -5.24 -13.87 -16.82
CA ALA A 245 -4.78 -12.61 -16.24
C ALA A 245 -3.74 -11.93 -17.14
N GLN A 246 -2.79 -12.68 -17.71
CA GLN A 246 -1.77 -12.14 -18.61
C GLN A 246 -2.34 -11.63 -19.94
N GLU A 247 -3.30 -12.34 -20.54
CA GLU A 247 -3.99 -11.87 -21.74
C GLU A 247 -4.87 -10.65 -21.44
N PHE A 248 -5.52 -10.60 -20.28
CA PHE A 248 -6.25 -9.42 -19.84
C PHE A 248 -5.32 -8.24 -19.59
N TYR A 249 -4.15 -8.43 -18.99
CA TYR A 249 -3.11 -7.42 -18.84
C TYR A 249 -2.67 -6.85 -20.20
N LYS A 250 -2.51 -7.69 -21.23
CA LYS A 250 -2.22 -7.21 -22.59
C LYS A 250 -3.35 -6.35 -23.16
N TRP A 251 -4.60 -6.67 -22.84
CA TRP A 251 -5.76 -5.87 -23.22
C TRP A 251 -5.82 -4.54 -22.47
N THR A 252 -5.52 -4.51 -21.16
CA THR A 252 -5.56 -3.27 -20.35
C THR A 252 -4.56 -2.21 -20.83
N LYS A 253 -3.49 -2.59 -21.55
CA LYS A 253 -2.58 -1.65 -22.23
C LYS A 253 -3.29 -0.66 -23.17
N LYS A 254 -4.46 -1.04 -23.69
CA LYS A 254 -5.28 -0.25 -24.62
C LYS A 254 -6.34 0.61 -23.93
N THR A 255 -6.40 0.54 -22.59
CA THR A 255 -7.39 1.26 -21.76
C THR A 255 -6.79 2.53 -21.17
N LYS A 256 -7.64 3.44 -20.69
CA LYS A 256 -7.23 4.62 -19.92
C LYS A 256 -7.11 4.25 -18.44
N ILE A 257 -5.98 4.59 -17.81
CA ILE A 257 -5.70 4.36 -16.39
C ILE A 257 -5.89 2.86 -16.04
N PRO A 258 -4.99 1.99 -16.56
CA PRO A 258 -5.14 0.54 -16.50
C PRO A 258 -5.15 -0.05 -15.08
N ASP A 259 -4.45 0.60 -14.17
CA ASP A 259 -4.35 0.28 -12.73
C ASP A 259 -5.72 0.29 -12.04
N GLU A 260 -6.59 1.25 -12.37
CA GLU A 260 -7.98 1.28 -11.89
C GLU A 260 -8.92 0.30 -12.63
N THR A 261 -8.41 -0.54 -13.54
CA THR A 261 -9.21 -1.49 -14.33
C THR A 261 -8.78 -2.93 -14.09
N PHE A 262 -7.48 -3.19 -13.97
CA PHE A 262 -6.91 -4.54 -13.96
C PHE A 262 -7.37 -5.40 -12.77
N PHE A 263 -7.00 -5.02 -11.54
CA PHE A 263 -7.39 -5.71 -10.33
C PHE A 263 -8.91 -5.82 -10.13
N PRO A 264 -9.71 -4.73 -10.22
CA PRO A 264 -11.15 -4.82 -9.99
C PRO A 264 -11.85 -5.72 -11.00
N THR A 265 -11.45 -5.66 -12.27
CA THR A 265 -12.02 -6.55 -13.29
C THR A 265 -11.72 -8.01 -12.95
N LEU A 266 -10.45 -8.33 -12.67
CA LEU A 266 -10.08 -9.71 -12.39
C LEU A 266 -10.70 -10.22 -11.08
N ASN A 267 -10.99 -9.36 -10.10
CA ASN A 267 -11.66 -9.75 -8.87
C ASN A 267 -13.16 -10.02 -9.02
N HIS A 268 -13.86 -9.30 -9.92
CA HIS A 268 -15.33 -9.35 -10.05
C HIS A 268 -15.82 -10.17 -11.26
N ASN A 269 -14.97 -11.03 -11.80
CA ASN A 269 -15.36 -12.02 -12.82
C ASN A 269 -15.18 -13.42 -12.20
N PRO A 270 -16.16 -13.92 -11.42
CA PRO A 270 -16.03 -15.15 -10.63
C PRO A 270 -15.93 -16.43 -11.49
N GLN A 271 -16.15 -16.31 -12.79
CA GLN A 271 -15.98 -17.39 -13.77
C GLN A 271 -14.56 -17.97 -13.83
N PHE A 272 -13.56 -17.33 -13.20
CA PHE A 272 -12.20 -17.87 -13.12
C PHE A 272 -12.01 -18.88 -11.97
N GLY A 273 -12.94 -18.93 -11.01
CA GLY A 273 -12.88 -19.87 -9.88
C GLY A 273 -11.69 -19.65 -8.95
N VAL A 274 -11.17 -18.42 -8.86
CA VAL A 274 -10.00 -18.08 -8.02
C VAL A 274 -10.49 -17.76 -6.61
N LYS A 275 -9.79 -18.28 -5.60
CA LYS A 275 -10.12 -18.01 -4.20
C LYS A 275 -10.16 -16.50 -3.93
N GLY A 276 -11.18 -16.08 -3.21
CA GLY A 276 -11.36 -14.70 -2.76
C GLY A 276 -11.97 -13.72 -3.75
N GLN A 277 -12.24 -14.15 -4.99
CA GLN A 277 -12.98 -13.34 -5.95
C GLN A 277 -14.37 -12.97 -5.42
N TYR A 278 -14.85 -11.81 -5.85
CA TYR A 278 -16.18 -11.35 -5.53
C TYR A 278 -17.21 -12.14 -6.36
N ASN A 279 -18.06 -12.89 -5.66
CA ASN A 279 -19.09 -13.74 -6.24
C ASN A 279 -20.48 -13.08 -6.31
N GLY A 280 -20.62 -11.85 -5.80
CA GLY A 280 -21.89 -11.12 -5.79
C GLY A 280 -22.20 -10.41 -7.11
N LYS A 281 -23.31 -9.67 -7.13
CA LYS A 281 -23.63 -8.74 -8.24
C LYS A 281 -22.84 -7.46 -8.03
N SER A 282 -21.96 -7.11 -8.96
CA SER A 282 -21.13 -5.91 -8.84
C SER A 282 -21.98 -4.64 -8.69
N ASP A 283 -21.59 -3.75 -7.78
CA ASP A 283 -22.38 -2.58 -7.44
C ASP A 283 -22.47 -1.56 -8.59
N THR A 284 -23.64 -0.94 -8.69
CA THR A 284 -23.79 0.38 -9.34
C THR A 284 -23.44 1.44 -8.30
N PHE A 285 -22.99 2.63 -8.72
CA PHE A 285 -22.60 3.72 -7.81
C PHE A 285 -23.70 4.08 -6.78
N SER A 286 -24.97 3.79 -7.10
CA SER A 286 -26.13 3.99 -6.22
C SER A 286 -26.22 2.99 -5.04
N ASN A 287 -25.74 1.75 -5.22
CA ASN A 287 -25.88 0.70 -4.20
C ASN A 287 -24.74 0.71 -3.16
N PHE A 288 -23.58 1.28 -3.52
CA PHE A 288 -22.45 1.40 -2.61
C PHE A 288 -22.75 2.36 -1.43
N TYR A 289 -23.40 3.50 -1.68
CA TYR A 289 -23.81 4.40 -0.60
C TYR A 289 -24.92 3.81 0.27
N GLN A 290 -25.84 3.02 -0.30
CA GLN A 290 -26.89 2.37 0.48
C GLN A 290 -26.34 1.26 1.38
N SER A 291 -25.42 0.41 0.91
CA SER A 291 -24.83 -0.65 1.76
C SER A 291 -24.00 -0.10 2.92
N VAL A 292 -23.29 1.02 2.73
CA VAL A 292 -22.53 1.69 3.79
C VAL A 292 -23.42 2.46 4.77
N LEU A 293 -24.57 3.00 4.31
CA LEU A 293 -25.49 3.76 5.18
C LEU A 293 -26.54 2.87 5.89
N ILE A 294 -26.92 1.71 5.33
CA ILE A 294 -27.87 0.79 5.97
C ILE A 294 -27.27 0.15 7.24
N ASN A 295 -25.95 -0.03 7.29
CA ASN A 295 -25.23 -0.49 8.49
C ASN A 295 -25.07 0.59 9.57
N LYS A 296 -25.54 1.83 9.35
CA LYS A 296 -25.62 2.89 10.38
C LYS A 296 -27.03 3.08 10.96
N ALA A 297 -28.03 2.36 10.45
CA ALA A 297 -29.42 2.47 10.90
C ALA A 297 -29.93 1.20 11.61
N SER A 298 -29.03 0.29 11.98
CA SER A 298 -29.35 -0.99 12.64
C SER A 298 -28.48 -1.27 13.88
N GLU A 299 -28.02 -0.21 14.55
CA GLU A 299 -27.64 -0.17 15.97
C GLU A 299 -28.41 0.97 16.64
#